data_AF-A0A1C5QGV8-F1
#
_entry.id   AF-A0A1C5QGV8-F1
#
_cell.length_a   1.000
_cell.length_b   1.000
_cell.length_c   1.000
_cell.angle_alpha   90.00
_cell.angle_beta   90.00
_cell.angle_gamma   90.00
#
_symmetry.space_group_name_H-M   'P 1'
#
loop_
_entity.id
_entity.type
_entity.pdbx_description
1 polymer ?
#
loop_
_entity_poly.entity_id
_entity_poly.type
_entity_poly.pdbx_seq_one_letter_code
_entity_poly.pdbx_strand_id
1 'polypeptide(L)'
;MAKASQVVLLENEFYLIKAPNGKVLEIKNFNTENGAAIRLWDYAGHPWQQWQFVDAGEGRWRIRNRFTGKFIDLALGGVVEGTWLHQWGRTSGLSQCWELESTRNGRTRIRNVLADKYIDLVGMNTSNGAQAQIWNYVSGGNQEWNLVRVDPDTAQTNARAEEKRDPEPTPSQRKHQNDLVRKLNNAGKGRAARK
;
A
#
# COMPACT_ATOMS: atom_id res chain seq x y z
N MET A 1 -0.34 34.60 -5.48
CA MET A 1 0.25 33.28 -5.80
C MET A 1 -0.23 32.29 -4.76
N ALA A 2 -1.06 31.31 -5.11
CA ALA A 2 -1.49 30.28 -4.15
C ALA A 2 -0.28 29.36 -3.88
N LYS A 3 0.14 29.25 -2.61
CA LYS A 3 1.09 28.21 -2.20
C LYS A 3 0.46 26.88 -2.59
N ALA A 4 1.16 26.08 -3.40
CA ALA A 4 0.82 24.68 -3.56
C ALA A 4 0.82 24.05 -2.16
N SER A 5 -0.27 23.38 -1.78
CA SER A 5 -0.34 22.66 -0.52
C SER A 5 0.68 21.52 -0.56
N GLN A 6 1.77 21.65 0.21
CA GLN A 6 2.73 20.57 0.41
C GLN A 6 1.98 19.37 1.00
N VAL A 7 2.24 18.17 0.49
CA VAL A 7 1.79 16.94 1.17
C VAL A 7 2.45 16.91 2.54
N VAL A 8 1.65 16.94 3.60
CA VAL A 8 2.13 16.76 4.97
C VAL A 8 2.18 15.26 5.24
N LEU A 9 3.39 14.71 5.26
CA LEU A 9 3.63 13.35 5.68
C LEU A 9 3.75 13.29 7.20
N LEU A 10 3.06 12.34 7.80
CA LEU A 10 3.07 12.07 9.23
C LEU A 10 4.00 10.89 9.49
N GLU A 11 4.78 11.01 10.55
CA GLU A 11 5.65 9.93 10.99
C GLU A 11 4.81 8.71 11.40
N ASN A 12 5.34 7.51 11.14
CA ASN A 12 4.69 6.23 11.48
C ASN A 12 3.37 5.92 10.77
N GLU A 13 2.95 6.77 9.83
CA GLU A 13 1.77 6.53 8.99
C GLU A 13 2.14 5.83 7.67
N PHE A 14 1.15 5.17 7.07
CA PHE A 14 1.28 4.49 5.79
C PHE A 14 0.51 5.23 4.70
N TYR A 15 1.03 5.15 3.49
CA TYR A 15 0.53 5.87 2.32
C TYR A 15 0.50 4.97 1.10
N LEU A 16 -0.43 5.27 0.19
CA LEU A 16 -0.43 4.77 -1.18
C LEU A 16 0.31 5.77 -2.07
N ILE A 17 1.15 5.27 -2.97
CA ILE A 17 1.67 6.05 -4.10
C ILE A 17 0.75 5.75 -5.28
N LYS A 18 -0.30 6.57 -5.43
CA LYS A 18 -1.46 6.29 -6.29
C LYS A 18 -1.37 7.08 -7.60
N ALA A 19 -1.40 6.38 -8.73
CA ALA A 19 -1.50 7.00 -10.05
C ALA A 19 -2.86 7.70 -10.24
N PRO A 20 -2.99 8.63 -11.21
CA PRO A 20 -4.23 9.37 -11.44
C PRO A 20 -5.44 8.49 -11.77
N ASN A 21 -5.21 7.30 -12.33
CA ASN A 21 -6.26 6.34 -12.69
C ASN A 21 -6.72 5.44 -11.54
N GLY A 22 -6.21 5.65 -10.32
CA GLY A 22 -6.65 4.91 -9.14
C GLY A 22 -5.75 3.76 -8.70
N LYS A 23 -4.85 3.30 -9.58
CA LYS A 23 -3.91 2.20 -9.30
C LYS A 23 -2.74 2.67 -8.43
N VAL A 24 -2.01 1.75 -7.82
CA VAL A 24 -0.97 2.05 -6.83
C VAL A 24 0.34 1.33 -7.14
N LEU A 25 1.46 1.92 -6.72
CA LEU A 25 2.73 1.21 -6.73
C LEU A 25 2.75 0.09 -5.69
N GLU A 26 3.26 -1.07 -6.10
CA GLU A 26 3.37 -2.25 -5.26
C GLU A 26 4.67 -3.02 -5.49
N ILE A 27 5.04 -3.86 -4.53
CA ILE A 27 6.01 -4.93 -4.74
C ILE A 27 5.35 -6.03 -5.57
N LYS A 28 5.95 -6.35 -6.72
CA LYS A 28 5.44 -7.38 -7.63
C LYS A 28 5.40 -8.74 -6.93
N ASN A 29 4.24 -9.41 -7.05
CA ASN A 29 4.02 -10.77 -6.58
C ASN A 29 4.42 -10.98 -5.11
N PHE A 30 4.15 -10.00 -4.23
CA PHE A 30 4.41 -10.10 -2.77
C PHE A 30 5.84 -10.60 -2.43
N ASN A 31 6.78 -10.39 -3.36
CA ASN A 31 8.09 -10.98 -3.27
C ASN A 31 8.87 -10.26 -2.16
N THR A 32 9.42 -11.00 -1.20
CA THR A 32 10.15 -10.46 -0.06
C THR A 32 11.63 -10.21 -0.33
N GLU A 33 12.14 -10.67 -1.47
CA GLU A 33 13.56 -10.66 -1.77
C GLU A 33 14.06 -9.28 -2.22
N ASN A 34 15.35 -9.05 -1.98
CA ASN A 34 16.09 -7.97 -2.62
C ASN A 34 16.04 -8.16 -4.14
N GLY A 35 15.83 -7.06 -4.87
CA GLY A 35 15.68 -7.10 -6.33
C GLY A 35 14.24 -7.33 -6.80
N ALA A 36 13.26 -7.50 -5.91
CA ALA A 36 11.87 -7.59 -6.34
C ALA A 36 11.44 -6.30 -7.04
N ALA A 37 10.87 -6.44 -8.23
CA ALA A 37 10.44 -5.33 -9.05
C ALA A 37 9.27 -4.56 -8.43
N ILE A 38 9.25 -3.25 -8.66
CA ILE A 38 8.13 -2.38 -8.33
C ILE A 38 7.30 -2.14 -9.60
N ARG A 39 5.97 -2.21 -9.47
CA ARG A 39 5.03 -2.04 -10.59
C ARG A 39 3.78 -1.30 -10.16
N LEU A 40 2.99 -0.88 -11.13
CA LEU A 40 1.62 -0.41 -10.93
C LEU A 40 0.62 -1.57 -10.93
N TRP A 41 -0.34 -1.55 -10.01
CA TRP A 41 -1.41 -2.53 -9.93
C TRP A 41 -2.68 -1.94 -9.30
N ASP A 42 -3.81 -2.63 -9.47
CA ASP A 42 -5.03 -2.30 -8.74
C ASP A 42 -4.81 -2.39 -7.23
N TYR A 43 -5.37 -1.42 -6.51
CA TYR A 43 -5.32 -1.43 -5.06
C TYR A 43 -6.28 -2.51 -4.52
N ALA A 44 -5.73 -3.42 -3.71
CA ALA A 44 -6.43 -4.54 -3.11
C ALA A 44 -6.30 -4.56 -1.57
N GLY A 45 -5.88 -3.43 -0.96
CA GLY A 45 -5.78 -3.33 0.50
C GLY A 45 -4.56 -4.01 1.12
N HIS A 46 -3.66 -4.56 0.31
CA HIS A 46 -2.56 -5.37 0.80
C HIS A 46 -1.36 -4.55 1.31
N PRO A 47 -0.61 -5.05 2.31
CA PRO A 47 0.50 -4.29 2.90
C PRO A 47 1.67 -4.06 1.94
N TRP A 48 1.86 -4.90 0.91
CA TRP A 48 2.92 -4.68 -0.10
C TRP A 48 2.60 -3.54 -1.08
N GLN A 49 1.42 -2.95 -0.99
CA GLN A 49 0.99 -1.77 -1.75
C GLN A 49 1.04 -0.48 -0.91
N GLN A 50 1.52 -0.57 0.33
CA GLN A 50 1.51 0.50 1.31
C GLN A 50 2.95 0.86 1.71
N TRP A 51 3.18 2.16 1.85
CA TRP A 51 4.52 2.72 1.95
C TRP A 51 4.60 3.67 3.14
N GLN A 52 5.67 3.58 3.90
CA GLN A 52 6.04 4.52 4.94
C GLN A 52 7.15 5.44 4.40
N PHE A 53 7.00 6.74 4.56
CA PHE A 53 8.04 7.71 4.23
C PHE A 53 8.89 7.95 5.48
N VAL A 54 10.13 7.48 5.46
CA VAL A 54 11.07 7.58 6.57
C VAL A 54 12.02 8.74 6.29
N ASP A 55 12.15 9.67 7.24
CA ASP A 55 13.04 10.82 7.10
C ASP A 55 14.49 10.38 6.84
N ALA A 56 15.11 11.01 5.84
CA ALA A 56 16.50 10.83 5.46
C ALA A 56 17.34 12.10 5.66
N GLY A 57 16.78 13.12 6.31
CA GLY A 57 17.38 14.43 6.52
C GLY A 57 17.38 15.31 5.28
N GLU A 58 17.52 16.61 5.48
CA GLU A 58 17.59 17.62 4.39
C GLU A 58 16.35 17.61 3.48
N GLY A 59 15.17 17.26 4.01
CA GLY A 59 13.93 17.17 3.23
C GLY A 59 13.82 15.95 2.31
N ARG A 60 14.73 14.98 2.47
CA ARG A 60 14.75 13.72 1.71
C ARG A 60 14.05 12.61 2.48
N TRP A 61 13.60 11.60 1.74
CA TRP A 61 12.86 10.47 2.26
C TRP A 61 13.45 9.15 1.76
N ARG A 62 13.42 8.13 2.60
CA ARG A 62 13.47 6.73 2.17
C ARG A 62 12.05 6.17 2.18
N ILE A 63 11.63 5.52 1.10
CA ILE A 63 10.26 5.01 0.95
C ILE A 63 10.25 3.53 1.29
N ARG A 64 9.77 3.17 2.48
CA ARG A 64 9.79 1.82 3.04
C ARG A 64 8.49 1.09 2.75
N ASN A 65 8.55 -0.13 2.25
CA ASN A 65 7.37 -0.97 2.09
C ASN A 65 6.87 -1.50 3.45
N ARG A 66 5.56 -1.43 3.70
CA ARG A 66 4.95 -1.92 4.96
C ARG A 66 5.13 -3.42 5.16
N PHE A 67 5.05 -4.20 4.09
CA PHE A 67 5.11 -5.67 4.17
C PHE A 67 6.53 -6.19 4.38
N THR A 68 7.49 -5.70 3.59
CA THR A 68 8.86 -6.25 3.59
C THR A 68 9.84 -5.48 4.46
N GLY A 69 9.50 -4.24 4.84
CA GLY A 69 10.41 -3.33 5.54
C GLY A 69 11.60 -2.84 4.69
N LYS A 70 11.65 -3.19 3.39
CA LYS A 70 12.67 -2.77 2.42
C LYS A 70 12.29 -1.46 1.74
N PHE A 71 13.22 -0.86 1.01
CA PHE A 71 13.06 0.48 0.45
C PHE A 71 13.02 0.48 -1.08
N ILE A 72 12.28 1.43 -1.66
CA ILE A 72 12.38 1.73 -3.10
C ILE A 72 13.82 2.19 -3.39
N ASP A 73 14.46 1.49 -4.32
CA ASP A 73 15.86 1.67 -4.70
C ASP A 73 16.03 1.63 -6.22
N LEU A 74 17.11 2.24 -6.71
CA LEU A 74 17.50 2.14 -8.12
C LEU A 74 18.29 0.85 -8.33
N ALA A 75 17.87 0.03 -9.29
CA ALA A 75 18.58 -1.20 -9.62
C ALA A 75 20.06 -0.91 -9.93
N LEU A 76 20.95 -1.59 -9.19
CA LEU A 76 22.42 -1.42 -9.28
C LEU A 76 22.91 0.02 -9.07
N GLY A 77 22.11 0.91 -8.48
CA GLY A 77 22.44 2.33 -8.36
C GLY A 77 22.49 3.08 -9.70
N GLY A 78 21.88 2.53 -10.76
CA GLY A 78 21.88 3.15 -12.09
C GLY A 78 21.22 4.53 -12.11
N VAL A 79 21.75 5.45 -12.92
CA VAL A 79 21.28 6.85 -12.99
C VAL A 79 20.75 7.25 -14.36
N VAL A 80 20.79 6.32 -15.31
CA VAL A 80 20.32 6.53 -16.69
C VAL A 80 18.81 6.38 -16.77
N GLU A 81 18.20 7.03 -17.75
CA GLU A 81 16.79 6.86 -18.07
C GLU A 81 16.48 5.38 -18.31
N GLY A 82 15.35 4.92 -17.78
CA GLY A 82 14.95 3.51 -17.85
C GLY A 82 15.58 2.61 -16.79
N THR A 83 16.38 3.15 -15.86
CA THR A 83 16.83 2.36 -14.70
C THR A 83 15.62 1.90 -13.89
N TRP A 84 15.53 0.60 -13.66
CA TRP A 84 14.42 -0.03 -12.96
C TRP A 84 14.37 0.34 -11.48
N LEU A 85 13.14 0.45 -10.95
CA LEU A 85 12.92 0.44 -9.52
C LEU A 85 12.75 -0.99 -9.01
N HIS A 86 13.45 -1.28 -7.92
CA HIS A 86 13.32 -2.52 -7.16
C HIS A 86 13.23 -2.22 -5.67
N GLN A 87 12.90 -3.21 -4.85
CA GLN A 87 13.15 -3.08 -3.42
C GLN A 87 14.54 -3.60 -3.05
N TRP A 88 15.14 -2.96 -2.07
CA TRP A 88 16.38 -3.44 -1.47
C TRP A 88 16.43 -3.14 0.03
N GLY A 89 17.20 -3.93 0.76
CA GLY A 89 17.53 -3.64 2.15
C GLY A 89 18.14 -2.24 2.31
N ARG A 90 18.04 -1.65 3.52
CA ARG A 90 18.53 -0.28 3.76
C ARG A 90 20.01 -0.15 3.39
N THR A 91 20.35 0.89 2.64
CA THR A 91 21.73 1.31 2.38
C THR A 91 21.94 2.76 2.81
N SER A 92 23.22 3.16 2.91
CA SER A 92 23.61 4.57 3.05
C SER A 92 23.59 5.34 1.73
N GLY A 93 23.36 4.66 0.60
CA GLY A 93 23.41 5.24 -0.74
C GLY A 93 22.25 6.18 -1.05
N LEU A 94 22.52 7.16 -1.91
CA LEU A 94 21.52 8.13 -2.39
C LEU A 94 20.51 7.51 -3.37
N SER A 95 20.76 6.29 -3.87
CA SER A 95 19.82 5.55 -4.71
C SER A 95 18.48 5.25 -4.01
N GLN A 96 18.47 5.23 -2.67
CA GLN A 96 17.27 5.07 -1.84
C GLN A 96 16.69 6.39 -1.31
N CYS A 97 17.28 7.53 -1.67
CA CYS A 97 16.87 8.84 -1.17
C CYS A 97 16.03 9.56 -2.22
N TRP A 98 14.89 10.10 -1.79
CA TRP A 98 13.87 10.68 -2.65
C TRP A 98 13.41 12.04 -2.14
N GLU A 99 13.18 12.98 -3.05
CA GLU A 99 12.59 14.29 -2.76
C GLU A 99 11.17 14.36 -3.32
N LEU A 100 10.29 15.06 -2.61
CA LEU A 100 8.88 15.19 -2.96
C LEU A 100 8.60 16.59 -3.48
N GLU A 101 8.23 16.68 -4.75
CA GLU A 101 7.92 17.94 -5.41
C GLU A 101 6.43 18.07 -5.66
N SER A 102 5.79 19.02 -4.98
CA SER A 102 4.39 19.35 -5.25
C SER A 102 4.21 19.99 -6.61
N THR A 103 3.18 19.56 -7.34
CA THR A 103 2.79 20.13 -8.62
C THR A 103 1.63 21.12 -8.46
N ARG A 104 1.39 21.96 -9.48
CA ARG A 104 0.33 22.99 -9.43
C ARG A 104 -1.09 22.42 -9.29
N ASN A 105 -1.31 21.18 -9.73
CA ASN A 105 -2.59 20.48 -9.63
C ASN A 105 -2.74 19.66 -8.34
N GLY A 106 -1.85 19.85 -7.35
CA GLY A 106 -1.93 19.18 -6.04
C GLY A 106 -1.41 17.74 -6.02
N ARG A 107 -0.79 17.27 -7.11
CA ARG A 107 -0.09 15.98 -7.16
C ARG A 107 1.36 16.13 -6.66
N THR A 108 2.08 15.02 -6.64
CA THR A 108 3.48 14.96 -6.22
C THR A 108 4.31 14.24 -7.26
N ARG A 109 5.47 14.78 -7.62
CA ARG A 109 6.53 14.04 -8.29
C ARG A 109 7.54 13.56 -7.26
N ILE A 110 8.05 12.36 -7.45
CA ILE A 110 9.00 11.73 -6.52
C ILE A 110 10.33 11.63 -7.25
N ARG A 111 11.29 12.50 -6.91
CA ARG A 111 12.60 12.59 -7.58
C ARG A 111 13.65 11.83 -6.80
N ASN A 112 14.44 11.01 -7.48
CA ASN A 112 15.60 10.37 -6.89
C ASN A 112 16.74 11.37 -6.71
N VAL A 113 17.37 11.37 -5.54
CA VAL A 113 18.45 12.30 -5.20
C VAL A 113 19.75 11.97 -5.95
N LEU A 114 20.05 10.70 -6.20
CA LEU A 114 21.26 10.28 -6.91
C LEU A 114 21.19 10.58 -8.41
N ALA A 115 20.04 10.29 -9.03
CA ALA A 115 19.90 10.31 -10.49
C ALA A 115 19.30 11.60 -11.07
N ASP A 116 18.74 12.46 -10.20
CA ASP A 116 17.99 13.66 -10.57
C ASP A 116 16.83 13.37 -11.55
N LYS A 117 16.13 12.25 -11.33
CA LYS A 117 15.06 11.72 -12.19
C LYS A 117 13.87 11.24 -11.38
N TYR A 118 12.71 11.17 -12.03
CA TYR A 118 11.44 10.92 -11.35
C TYR A 118 11.01 9.47 -11.47
N ILE A 119 10.29 8.97 -10.46
CA ILE A 119 9.56 7.70 -10.57
C ILE A 119 8.57 7.81 -11.74
N ASP A 120 8.73 6.89 -12.69
CA ASP A 120 8.06 6.88 -13.99
C ASP A 120 7.51 5.47 -14.29
N LEU A 121 6.40 5.40 -15.02
CA LEU A 121 5.91 4.15 -15.59
C LEU A 121 6.25 4.05 -17.06
N VAL A 122 6.86 2.92 -17.44
CA VAL A 122 7.38 2.67 -18.80
C VAL A 122 6.32 2.92 -19.86
N GLY A 123 6.71 3.67 -20.89
CA GLY A 123 5.87 3.92 -22.06
C GLY A 123 4.56 4.65 -21.74
N MET A 124 4.53 5.41 -20.63
CA MET A 124 3.31 6.06 -20.12
C MET A 124 2.16 5.07 -19.84
N ASN A 125 2.49 3.78 -19.69
CA ASN A 125 1.51 2.74 -19.47
C ASN A 125 1.00 2.81 -18.03
N THR A 126 -0.31 2.95 -17.88
CA THR A 126 -0.98 2.98 -16.58
C THR A 126 -1.83 1.74 -16.32
N SER A 127 -1.63 0.67 -17.08
CA SER A 127 -2.29 -0.62 -16.89
C SER A 127 -1.64 -1.43 -15.76
N ASN A 128 -2.36 -2.45 -15.27
CA ASN A 128 -1.78 -3.42 -14.35
C ASN A 128 -0.54 -4.06 -14.96
N GLY A 129 0.53 -4.15 -14.18
CA GLY A 129 1.79 -4.74 -14.63
C GLY A 129 2.79 -3.73 -15.19
N ALA A 130 2.41 -2.46 -15.37
CA ALA A 130 3.34 -1.42 -15.80
C ALA A 130 4.49 -1.31 -14.80
N GLN A 131 5.71 -1.56 -15.26
CA GLN A 131 6.90 -1.57 -14.41
C GLN A 131 7.37 -0.13 -14.15
N ALA A 132 7.82 0.12 -12.92
CA ALA A 132 8.33 1.42 -12.53
C ALA A 132 9.83 1.55 -12.81
N GLN A 133 10.22 2.70 -13.33
CA GLN A 133 11.60 3.08 -13.67
C GLN A 133 11.86 4.52 -13.21
N ILE A 134 13.04 5.05 -13.52
CA ILE A 134 13.30 6.49 -13.49
C ILE A 134 13.38 7.08 -14.90
N TRP A 135 12.89 8.30 -15.06
CA TRP A 135 12.99 9.05 -16.30
C TRP A 135 13.10 10.56 -16.02
N ASN A 136 13.60 11.33 -16.98
CA ASN A 136 13.51 12.79 -16.91
C ASN A 136 12.03 13.21 -16.88
N TYR A 137 11.75 14.41 -16.36
CA TYR A 137 10.38 14.91 -16.38
C TYR A 137 9.94 15.19 -17.82
N VAL A 138 8.83 14.58 -18.24
CA VAL A 138 8.24 14.74 -19.58
C VAL A 138 6.80 15.26 -19.54
N SER A 139 6.35 15.81 -18.40
CA SER A 139 5.00 16.33 -18.19
C SER A 139 3.87 15.32 -18.45
N GLY A 140 4.17 14.03 -18.30
CA GLY A 140 3.21 12.94 -18.41
C GLY A 140 2.54 12.60 -17.07
N GLY A 141 1.28 12.17 -17.12
CA GLY A 141 0.56 11.71 -15.93
C GLY A 141 1.12 10.44 -15.28
N ASN A 142 2.05 9.75 -15.96
CA ASN A 142 2.78 8.58 -15.49
C ASN A 142 3.93 8.90 -14.50
N GLN A 143 4.16 10.19 -14.21
CA GLN A 143 5.20 10.69 -13.29
C GLN A 143 4.64 11.49 -12.11
N GLU A 144 3.31 11.64 -12.05
CA GLU A 144 2.62 12.41 -11.01
C GLU A 144 1.71 11.52 -10.17
N TRP A 145 1.90 11.58 -8.87
CA TRP A 145 1.31 10.66 -7.90
C TRP A 145 0.45 11.40 -6.89
N ASN A 146 -0.66 10.78 -6.48
CA ASN A 146 -1.39 11.16 -5.28
C ASN A 146 -0.82 10.36 -4.10
N LEU A 147 -0.34 11.04 -3.07
CA LEU A 147 0.07 10.41 -1.82
C LEU A 147 -1.14 10.37 -0.90
N VAL A 148 -1.75 9.19 -0.77
CA VAL A 148 -3.00 9.01 -0.02
C VAL A 148 -2.70 8.26 1.27
N ARG A 149 -2.97 8.87 2.42
CA ARG A 149 -2.83 8.19 3.72
C ARG A 149 -3.75 6.97 3.77
N VAL A 150 -3.23 5.87 4.28
CA VAL A 150 -4.01 4.66 4.57
C VAL A 150 -4.60 4.84 5.96
N ASP A 151 -5.89 5.14 6.03
CA ASP A 151 -6.58 5.23 7.31
C ASP A 151 -6.66 3.83 7.94
N PRO A 152 -6.27 3.66 9.22
CA PRO A 152 -6.35 2.37 9.91
C PRO A 152 -7.78 1.83 9.98
N ASP A 153 -8.80 2.69 9.99
CA ASP A 153 -10.22 2.32 10.09
C ASP A 153 -10.81 1.81 8.75
N THR A 154 -10.30 2.28 7.61
CA THR A 154 -10.79 1.90 6.27
C THR A 154 -10.36 0.49 5.88
N ALA A 155 -9.28 -0.03 6.48
CA ALA A 155 -8.89 -1.44 6.33
C ALA A 155 -9.89 -2.40 6.98
N GLN A 156 -10.61 -1.94 8.02
CA GLN A 156 -11.61 -2.74 8.74
C GLN A 156 -12.95 -2.81 7.99
N THR A 157 -13.31 -1.78 7.24
CA THR A 157 -14.57 -1.75 6.47
C THR A 157 -14.55 -2.68 5.26
N ASN A 158 -13.40 -2.84 4.60
CA ASN A 158 -13.28 -3.72 3.43
C ASN A 158 -13.19 -5.21 3.83
N ALA A 159 -12.48 -5.54 4.91
CA ALA A 159 -12.45 -6.91 5.44
C ALA A 159 -13.83 -7.37 5.95
N ARG A 160 -14.62 -6.46 6.54
CA ARG A 160 -15.98 -6.75 7.03
C ARG A 160 -17.04 -6.82 5.93
N ALA A 161 -16.76 -6.23 4.77
CA ALA A 161 -17.63 -6.32 3.59
C ALA A 161 -17.43 -7.61 2.79
N GLU A 162 -16.23 -8.24 2.87
CA GLU A 162 -15.90 -9.48 2.16
C GLU A 162 -16.11 -10.76 2.98
N GLU A 163 -16.15 -10.66 4.32
CA GLU A 163 -16.67 -11.75 5.15
C GLU A 163 -18.19 -11.83 4.93
N LYS A 164 -18.62 -12.73 4.04
CA LYS A 164 -20.05 -13.08 3.87
C LYS A 164 -20.62 -13.29 5.27
N ARG A 165 -21.48 -12.36 5.72
CA ARG A 165 -22.32 -12.60 6.90
C ARG A 165 -23.03 -13.91 6.63
N ASP A 166 -22.81 -14.92 7.47
CA ASP A 166 -23.58 -16.15 7.40
C ASP A 166 -25.06 -15.76 7.29
N PRO A 167 -25.82 -16.33 6.34
CA PRO A 167 -27.21 -15.99 6.19
C PRO A 167 -27.87 -16.19 7.54
N GLU A 168 -28.51 -15.13 8.04
CA GLU A 168 -29.17 -15.15 9.33
C GLU A 168 -30.11 -16.36 9.37
N PRO A 169 -30.03 -17.23 10.40
CA PRO A 169 -30.82 -18.44 10.41
C PRO A 169 -32.29 -18.08 10.26
N THR A 170 -32.96 -18.78 9.35
CA THR A 170 -34.39 -18.57 9.09
C THR A 170 -35.18 -18.68 10.40
N PRO A 171 -36.37 -18.06 10.52
CA PRO A 171 -37.19 -18.15 11.73
C PRO A 171 -37.43 -19.60 12.21
N SER A 172 -37.49 -20.56 11.28
CA SER A 172 -37.58 -22.00 11.57
C SER A 172 -36.30 -22.55 12.19
N GLN A 173 -35.13 -22.21 11.64
CA GLN A 173 -33.82 -22.62 12.18
C GLN A 173 -33.54 -22.02 13.56
N ARG A 174 -33.93 -20.75 13.79
CA ARG A 174 -33.84 -20.10 15.11
C ARG A 174 -34.69 -20.80 16.16
N LYS A 175 -35.91 -21.22 15.79
CA LYS A 175 -36.79 -21.96 16.69
C LYS A 175 -36.19 -23.31 17.07
N HIS A 176 -35.68 -24.06 16.08
CA HIS A 176 -35.04 -25.34 16.33
C HIS A 176 -33.79 -25.23 17.21
N GLN A 177 -32.98 -24.18 17.00
CA GLN A 177 -31.80 -23.89 17.82
C GLN A 177 -32.18 -23.57 19.26
N ASN A 178 -33.20 -22.73 19.49
CA ASN A 178 -33.69 -22.40 20.83
C ASN A 178 -34.27 -23.61 21.56
N ASP A 179 -34.94 -24.52 20.84
CA ASP A 179 -35.47 -25.75 21.41
C ASP A 179 -34.35 -26.74 21.79
N LEU A 180 -33.28 -26.82 21.00
CA LEU A 180 -32.08 -27.61 21.31
C LEU A 180 -31.36 -27.09 22.56
N VAL A 181 -31.17 -25.79 22.67
CA VAL A 181 -30.54 -25.16 23.85
C VAL A 181 -31.37 -25.40 25.10
N ARG A 182 -32.71 -25.30 25.02
CA ARG A 182 -33.60 -25.63 26.13
C ARG A 182 -33.51 -27.10 26.54
N LYS A 183 -33.44 -28.03 25.58
CA LYS A 183 -33.30 -29.47 25.87
C LYS A 183 -31.96 -29.79 26.53
N LEU A 184 -30.86 -29.20 26.07
CA LEU A 184 -29.53 -29.38 26.64
C LEU A 184 -29.44 -28.83 28.08
N ASN A 185 -30.03 -27.67 28.34
CA ASN A 185 -30.06 -27.06 29.67
C ASN A 185 -30.93 -27.86 30.67
N ASN A 186 -31.96 -28.56 30.18
CA ASN A 186 -32.80 -29.43 31.01
C ASN A 186 -32.17 -30.82 31.24
N ALA A 187 -31.37 -31.34 30.30
CA ALA A 187 -30.68 -32.61 30.45
C ALA A 187 -29.56 -32.58 31.53
N GLY A 188 -28.98 -31.41 31.79
CA GLY A 188 -27.95 -31.23 32.83
C GLY A 188 -28.47 -31.25 34.27
N LYS A 189 -29.78 -31.08 34.50
CA LYS A 189 -30.37 -31.04 35.86
C LYS A 189 -30.83 -32.40 36.39
N GLY A 190 -30.76 -33.47 35.58
CA GLY A 190 -31.29 -34.79 35.94
C GLY A 190 -30.27 -35.80 36.52
N ARG A 191 -28.97 -35.49 36.57
CA ARG A 191 -27.93 -36.45 37.01
C ARG A 191 -27.34 -36.22 38.40
N ALA A 192 -27.85 -35.26 39.17
CA ALA A 192 -27.47 -35.02 40.56
C ALA A 192 -28.55 -35.48 41.55
N ALA A 193 -29.05 -36.72 41.40
CA ALA A 193 -29.85 -37.38 42.44
C ALA A 193 -29.95 -38.89 42.17
N ARG A 194 -28.96 -39.65 42.64
CA ARG A 194 -29.14 -40.98 43.26
C ARG A 194 -27.80 -41.45 43.84
N LYS A 195 -27.93 -42.02 45.04
CA LYS A 195 -26.91 -42.48 45.99
C LYS A 195 -25.84 -43.38 45.38
#